data_AF-A0A1F9Z2K4-F1
#
_entry.id   AF-A0A1F9Z2K4-F1
#
_cell.length_a   1.000
_cell.length_b   1.000
_cell.length_c   1.000
_cell.angle_alpha   90.00
_cell.angle_beta   90.00
_cell.angle_gamma   90.00
#
_symmetry.space_group_name_H-M   'P 1'
#
loop_
_entity.id
_entity.type
_entity.pdbx_description
1 polymer ?
#
loop_
_entity_poly.entity_id
_entity_poly.type
_entity_poly.pdbx_seq_one_letter_code
_entity_poly.pdbx_strand_id
1 'polypeptide(L)'
;MTDEYSAKILVATFKKPRSAIDLSREYGIPIAACYRRIHALERAGLIRCTERALTQKGKRISLYMSQLKNAYIFFENGRLRVRFQLATGITRDFGGDWKAVDVVEPDTYQ
;
A
#
# COMPACT_ATOMS: atom_id res chain seq x y z
N MET A 1 11.31 -3.77 -6.09
CA MET A 1 10.21 -4.74 -6.34
C MET A 1 9.07 -4.64 -5.34
N THR A 2 9.34 -4.58 -4.04
CA THR A 2 8.32 -4.54 -2.98
C THR A 2 7.43 -3.30 -3.00
N ASP A 3 7.95 -2.14 -3.41
CA ASP A 3 7.17 -0.89 -3.43
C ASP A 3 6.26 -0.72 -4.65
N GLU A 4 6.62 -1.34 -5.78
CA GLU A 4 5.82 -1.29 -7.01
C GLU A 4 4.43 -1.92 -6.80
N TYR A 5 4.34 -2.99 -6.00
CA TYR A 5 3.07 -3.60 -5.65
C TYR A 5 2.20 -2.69 -4.79
N SER A 6 2.80 -1.93 -3.87
CA SER A 6 2.08 -0.94 -3.06
C SER A 6 1.39 0.09 -3.97
N ALA A 7 2.14 0.63 -4.93
CA ALA A 7 1.64 1.60 -5.89
C ALA A 7 0.53 1.01 -6.77
N LYS A 8 0.73 -0.20 -7.33
CA LYS A 8 -0.28 -0.90 -8.12
C LYS A 8 -1.59 -1.11 -7.34
N ILE A 9 -1.50 -1.55 -6.09
CA ILE A 9 -2.67 -1.76 -5.23
C ILE A 9 -3.40 -0.45 -4.97
N LEU A 10 -2.69 0.64 -4.64
CA LEU A 10 -3.30 1.96 -4.41
C LEU A 10 -4.02 2.49 -5.65
N VAL A 11 -3.41 2.36 -6.83
CA VAL A 11 -4.03 2.80 -8.09
C VAL A 11 -5.23 1.93 -8.44
N ALA A 12 -5.10 0.61 -8.33
CA ALA A 12 -6.16 -0.35 -8.67
C ALA A 12 -7.42 -0.21 -7.80
N THR A 13 -7.25 0.26 -6.57
CA THR A 13 -8.31 0.43 -5.56
C THR A 13 -8.80 1.88 -5.44
N PHE A 14 -8.32 2.80 -6.28
CA PHE A 14 -8.74 4.21 -6.24
C PHE A 14 -10.16 4.43 -6.77
N LYS A 15 -10.50 3.82 -7.91
CA LYS A 15 -11.80 4.04 -8.56
C LYS A 15 -12.91 3.12 -8.06
N LYS A 16 -12.57 1.88 -7.69
CA LYS A 16 -13.54 0.87 -7.26
C LYS A 16 -12.96 -0.08 -6.22
N PRO A 17 -13.79 -0.62 -5.30
CA PRO A 17 -13.34 -1.59 -4.32
C PRO A 17 -12.81 -2.86 -5.00
N ARG A 18 -11.69 -3.40 -4.50
CA ARG A 18 -11.09 -4.63 -5.04
C ARG A 18 -10.71 -5.61 -3.94
N SER A 19 -10.81 -6.90 -4.23
CA SER A 19 -10.28 -7.93 -3.33
C SER A 19 -8.79 -8.19 -3.58
N ALA A 20 -8.13 -8.81 -2.61
CA ALA A 20 -6.76 -9.31 -2.79
C ALA A 20 -6.64 -10.30 -3.96
N ILE A 21 -7.71 -11.06 -4.24
CA ILE A 21 -7.74 -12.05 -5.34
C ILE A 21 -7.81 -11.33 -6.69
N ASP A 22 -8.65 -10.30 -6.81
CA ASP A 22 -8.76 -9.48 -8.02
C ASP A 22 -7.41 -8.81 -8.33
N LEU A 23 -6.79 -8.22 -7.29
CA LEU A 23 -5.50 -7.56 -7.40
C LEU A 23 -4.39 -8.53 -7.84
N SER A 24 -4.40 -9.75 -7.29
CA SER A 24 -3.43 -10.78 -7.64
C SER A 24 -3.58 -11.23 -9.10
N ARG A 25 -4.81 -11.48 -9.55
CA ARG A 25 -5.10 -11.93 -10.93
C ARG A 25 -4.85 -10.85 -11.97
N GLU A 26 -5.35 -9.64 -11.75
CA GLU A 26 -5.34 -8.57 -12.75
C GLU A 26 -3.95 -7.93 -12.91
N TYR A 27 -3.16 -7.88 -11.84
CA TYR A 27 -1.86 -7.20 -11.84
C TYR A 27 -0.66 -8.15 -11.69
N GLY A 28 -0.89 -9.47 -11.72
CA GLY A 28 0.17 -10.48 -11.65
C GLY A 28 0.93 -10.49 -10.32
N ILE A 29 0.33 -9.96 -9.25
CA ILE A 29 0.97 -9.89 -7.93
C ILE A 29 0.74 -11.24 -7.22
N PRO A 30 1.78 -11.90 -6.68
CA PRO A 30 1.58 -13.13 -5.91
C PRO A 30 0.57 -12.93 -4.78
N ILE A 31 -0.41 -13.83 -4.61
CA ILE A 31 -1.53 -13.64 -3.67
C ILE A 31 -1.06 -13.34 -2.23
N ALA A 32 -0.01 -14.02 -1.77
CA ALA A 32 0.60 -13.74 -0.46
C ALA A 32 1.21 -12.33 -0.38
N ALA A 33 1.80 -11.84 -1.47
CA ALA A 33 2.32 -10.47 -1.54
C ALA A 33 1.19 -9.44 -1.53
N CYS A 34 0.05 -9.69 -2.20
CA CYS A 34 -1.15 -8.85 -2.10
C CYS A 34 -1.59 -8.69 -0.64
N TYR A 35 -1.80 -9.79 0.10
CA TYR A 35 -2.22 -9.71 1.50
C TYR A 35 -1.22 -8.94 2.36
N ARG A 36 0.07 -9.25 2.27
CA ARG A 36 1.11 -8.52 3.04
C ARG A 36 1.09 -7.01 2.75
N ARG A 37 0.90 -6.63 1.48
CA ARG A 37 0.90 -5.22 1.06
C ARG A 37 -0.38 -4.50 1.47
N ILE A 38 -1.54 -5.12 1.31
CA ILE A 38 -2.82 -4.59 1.79
C ILE A 38 -2.75 -4.32 3.29
N HIS A 39 -2.26 -5.27 4.09
CA HIS A 39 -2.12 -5.06 5.53
C HIS A 39 -1.16 -3.92 5.89
N ALA A 40 -0.04 -3.78 5.17
CA ALA A 40 0.88 -2.67 5.39
C ALA A 40 0.24 -1.31 5.06
N LEU A 41 -0.45 -1.21 3.91
CA LEU A 41 -1.16 -0.02 3.48
C LEU A 41 -2.32 0.32 4.41
N GLU A 42 -3.02 -0.69 4.94
CA GLU A 42 -4.16 -0.52 5.84
C GLU A 42 -3.69 0.00 7.20
N ARG A 43 -2.60 -0.54 7.75
CA ARG A 43 -1.95 0.01 8.96
C ARG A 43 -1.46 1.44 8.76
N ALA A 44 -0.99 1.77 7.56
CA ALA A 44 -0.60 3.12 7.19
C ALA A 44 -1.81 4.06 6.91
N GLY A 45 -3.04 3.56 6.93
CA GLY A 45 -4.25 4.31 6.63
C GLY A 45 -4.40 4.72 5.16
N LEU A 46 -3.58 4.16 4.27
CA LEU A 46 -3.57 4.47 2.83
C LEU A 46 -4.65 3.68 2.07
N ILE A 47 -5.12 2.56 2.63
CA ILE A 47 -6.23 1.77 2.10
C ILE A 47 -7.17 1.39 3.26
N ARG A 48 -8.44 1.11 2.97
CA ARG A 48 -9.42 0.67 3.96
C ARG A 48 -10.29 -0.46 3.40
N CYS A 49 -10.60 -1.46 4.22
CA CYS A 49 -11.67 -2.42 3.92
C CYS A 49 -13.04 -1.70 3.97
N THR A 50 -13.71 -1.57 2.83
CA THR A 50 -15.00 -0.87 2.72
C THR A 50 -16.19 -1.80 2.87
N GLU A 51 -16.04 -3.05 2.45
CA GLU A 51 -17.14 -4.01 2.46
C GLU A 51 -16.63 -5.46 2.51
N ARG A 52 -17.55 -6.35 2.88
CA ARG A 52 -17.34 -7.80 2.83
C ARG A 52 -18.41 -8.43 1.94
N ALA A 53 -18.05 -8.65 0.68
CA ALA A 53 -18.95 -9.22 -0.31
C ALA A 53 -19.09 -10.73 -0.14
N LEU A 54 -20.30 -11.26 -0.36
CA LEU A 54 -20.53 -12.70 -0.43
C LEU A 54 -20.14 -13.18 -1.83
N THR A 55 -19.24 -14.15 -1.91
CA THR A 55 -18.93 -14.83 -3.17
C THR A 55 -20.05 -15.80 -3.54
N GLN A 56 -20.15 -16.18 -4.82
CA GLN A 56 -21.10 -17.20 -5.30
C GLN A 56 -20.96 -18.56 -4.56
N LYS A 57 -19.80 -18.83 -3.96
CA LYS A 57 -19.52 -20.03 -3.16
C LYS A 57 -19.82 -19.85 -1.66
N GLY A 58 -20.53 -18.80 -1.27
CA GLY A 58 -20.91 -18.51 0.12
C GLY A 58 -19.77 -17.99 1.02
N LYS A 59 -18.53 -17.91 0.52
CA LYS A 59 -17.41 -17.32 1.28
C LYS A 59 -17.48 -15.80 1.26
N ARG A 60 -17.22 -15.13 2.40
CA ARG A 60 -17.08 -13.67 2.45
C ARG A 60 -15.67 -13.25 2.02
N ILE A 61 -15.58 -12.25 1.14
CA ILE A 61 -14.33 -11.65 0.68
C ILE A 61 -14.29 -10.17 1.06
N SER A 62 -13.14 -9.70 1.53
CA SER A 62 -12.96 -8.28 1.90
C SER A 62 -12.59 -7.48 0.65
N LEU A 63 -13.24 -6.34 0.46
CA LEU A 63 -12.98 -5.41 -0.63
C LEU A 63 -12.41 -4.11 -0.06
N TYR A 64 -11.40 -3.59 -0.75
CA TYR A 64 -10.57 -2.50 -0.27
C TYR A 64 -10.61 -1.31 -1.22
N MET A 65 -10.62 -0.10 -0.67
CA MET A 65 -10.54 1.18 -1.38
C MET A 65 -9.34 1.98 -0.91
N SER A 66 -8.66 2.62 -1.86
CA SER A 66 -7.60 3.58 -1.57
C SER A 66 -8.19 4.80 -0.87
N GLN A 67 -7.51 5.22 0.19
CA GLN A 67 -7.80 6.46 0.89
C GLN A 67 -6.89 7.60 0.42
N LEU A 68 -5.96 7.34 -0.51
CA LEU A 68 -5.05 8.34 -1.02
C LEU A 68 -5.77 9.30 -1.99
N LYS A 69 -5.72 10.59 -1.70
CA LYS A 69 -6.25 11.67 -2.56
C LYS A 69 -5.14 12.28 -3.41
N ASN A 70 -4.06 12.72 -2.77
CA ASN A 70 -2.88 13.28 -3.43
C ASN A 70 -1.60 12.75 -2.79
N ALA A 71 -0.54 12.65 -3.58
CA ALA A 71 0.81 12.37 -3.12
C ALA A 71 1.76 13.42 -3.72
N TYR A 72 2.55 14.06 -2.87
CA TYR A 72 3.57 15.02 -3.28
C TYR A 72 4.94 14.48 -2.90
N ILE A 73 5.88 14.53 -3.83
CA ILE A 73 7.28 14.16 -3.59
C ILE A 73 8.10 15.44 -3.68
N PHE A 74 8.88 15.71 -2.64
CA PHE A 74 9.80 16.82 -2.57
C PHE A 74 11.21 16.26 -2.47
N PHE A 75 12.12 16.80 -3.28
CA PHE A 75 13.53 16.48 -3.20
C PHE A 75 14.30 17.80 -3.05
N GLU A 76 14.91 17.98 -1.89
CA GLU A 76 15.60 19.23 -1.55
C GLU A 76 16.80 18.92 -0.64
N ASN A 77 17.97 19.48 -0.96
CA ASN A 77 19.20 19.31 -0.19
C ASN A 77 19.56 17.83 0.09
N GLY A 78 19.36 16.96 -0.91
CA GLY A 78 19.60 15.52 -0.80
C GLY A 78 18.58 14.77 0.06
N ARG A 79 17.50 15.42 0.53
CA ARG A 79 16.44 14.80 1.33
C ARG A 79 15.20 14.59 0.49
N LEU A 80 14.73 13.34 0.45
CA LEU A 80 13.44 12.97 -0.12
C LEU A 80 12.35 13.05 0.95
N ARG A 81 11.28 13.79 0.66
CA ARG A 81 10.10 13.89 1.50
C ARG A 81 8.86 13.55 0.68
N VAL A 82 7.92 12.84 1.29
CA VAL A 82 6.66 12.45 0.66
C VAL A 82 5.51 12.90 1.54
N ARG A 83 4.57 13.64 0.98
CA ARG A 83 3.33 14.06 1.65
C ARG A 83 2.15 13.34 1.03
N PHE A 84 1.41 12.59 1.83
CA PHE A 84 0.14 11.99 1.44
C PHE A 84 -1.02 12.79 2.01
N GLN A 85 -1.95 13.20 1.15
CA GLN A 85 -3.25 13.71 1.55
C GLN A 85 -4.26 12.58 1.39
N LEU A 86 -5.01 12.30 2.46
CA LEU A 86 -6.03 11.27 2.48
C LEU A 86 -7.41 11.87 2.17
N ALA A 87 -8.32 11.02 1.68
CA ALA A 87 -9.71 11.36 1.42
C ALA A 87 -10.45 11.83 2.68
N THR A 88 -9.96 11.46 3.87
CA THR A 88 -10.48 11.93 5.17
C THR A 88 -10.07 13.37 5.53
N GLY A 89 -9.22 14.02 4.72
CA GLY A 89 -8.62 15.32 5.02
C GLY A 89 -7.33 15.25 5.84
N ILE A 90 -6.95 14.07 6.34
CA ILE A 90 -5.70 13.86 7.07
C ILE A 90 -4.52 14.00 6.10
N THR A 91 -3.54 14.81 6.47
CA THR A 91 -2.25 14.90 5.77
C THR A 91 -1.17 14.18 6.57
N ARG A 92 -0.37 13.33 5.92
CA ARG A 92 0.75 12.59 6.51
C ARG A 92 2.03 12.92 5.75
N ASP A 93 3.03 13.42 6.46
CA ASP A 93 4.35 13.73 5.90
C ASP A 93 5.35 12.62 6.29
N PHE A 94 6.16 12.21 5.33
CA PHE A 94 7.20 11.20 5.44
C PHE A 94 8.52 11.81 4.96
N GLY A 95 9.62 11.55 5.67
CA GLY A 95 10.96 12.08 5.32
C GLY A 95 11.35 13.27 6.20
N GLY A 96 12.57 13.19 6.75
CA GLY A 96 13.13 14.14 7.70
C GLY A 96 14.10 13.44 8.64
N ASP A 97 13.63 12.40 9.33
CA ASP A 97 14.40 11.48 10.19
C ASP A 97 13.60 10.17 10.30
N TRP A 98 13.74 9.25 9.34
CA TRP A 98 13.23 7.90 9.59
C TRP A 98 14.18 7.23 10.59
N LYS A 99 13.64 6.66 11.68
CA LYS A 99 14.33 5.54 12.34
C LYS A 99 14.67 4.55 11.23
N ALA A 100 15.97 4.33 11.05
CA ALA A 100 16.56 3.37 10.14
C ALA A 100 15.72 2.09 10.13
N VAL A 101 15.32 1.66 8.94
CA VAL A 101 15.19 0.22 8.74
C VAL A 101 16.62 -0.22 8.54
N ASP A 102 17.23 -0.82 9.56
CA ASP A 102 18.53 -1.46 9.40
C ASP A 102 18.38 -2.53 8.31
N VAL A 103 18.94 -2.24 7.14
CA VAL A 103 19.24 -3.26 6.16
C VAL A 103 20.50 -3.93 6.69
N VAL A 104 20.33 -5.06 7.37
CA VAL A 104 21.46 -5.94 7.67
C VAL A 104 21.99 -6.42 6.32
N GLU A 105 23.14 -5.88 5.90
CA GLU A 105 23.90 -6.46 4.82
C GLU A 105 24.28 -7.89 5.23
N PRO A 106 24.10 -8.91 4.36
CA PRO A 106 24.52 -10.26 4.70
C PRO A 106 26.03 -10.24 4.93
N ASP A 107 26.44 -10.73 6.10
CA ASP A 107 27.84 -10.83 6.53
C ASP A 107 28.74 -11.28 5.38
N THR A 108 29.63 -10.38 4.95
CA THR A 108 30.78 -10.79 4.15
C THR A 108 31.72 -11.50 5.11
N TYR A 109 31.68 -12.82 5.09
CA TYR A 109 32.71 -13.65 5.73
C TYR A 109 34.09 -13.24 5.22
N GLN A 110 34.89 -12.63 6.10
CA GLN A 110 36.34 -12.81 6.15
C GLN A 110 36.78 -12.83 7.62
#